data_AF-A0A371MEU4-F1
#
_entry.id   AF-A0A371MEU4-F1
#
_cell.length_a   1.000
_cell.length_b   1.000
_cell.length_c   1.000
_cell.angle_alpha   90.00
_cell.angle_beta   90.00
_cell.angle_gamma   90.00
#
_symmetry.space_group_name_H-M   'P 1'
#
loop_
_entity.id
_entity.type
_entity.pdbx_description
1 polymer ?
#
loop_
_entity_poly.entity_id
_entity_poly.type
_entity_poly.pdbx_seq_one_letter_code
_entity_poly.pdbx_strand_id
1 'polypeptide(L)'
;MLDIASPEVASLVALVATIALLAWAVRRGVLADPQVEAVLGRTWPDLWFVRRDVFPRLERRFPIAKFELPVHDAELVGTLDEPPSVVRDRLRALSHVYPNNCAAVKRLDGRLECGSYAHRPQGLFGSLQTHIRLFPTGDGGTAVAAHRERSPLNGLDEGWLPTVKSAVAHYRGSTWNAEMGVKRATSLLQLAGFDI
;
A
#
# COMPACT_ATOMS: atom_id res chain seq x y z
N MET A 1 -22.17 -2.50 37.09
CA MET A 1 -21.08 -1.51 37.03
C MET A 1 -20.02 -2.07 36.11
N LEU A 2 -19.67 -1.38 35.03
CA LEU A 2 -18.49 -1.74 34.22
C LEU A 2 -17.25 -1.51 35.09
N ASP A 3 -16.44 -2.55 35.27
CA ASP A 3 -15.16 -2.42 35.96
C ASP A 3 -14.18 -1.73 35.00
N ILE A 4 -14.00 -0.43 35.21
CA ILE A 4 -13.19 0.45 34.37
C ILE A 4 -11.69 0.09 34.46
N ALA A 5 -11.31 -0.75 35.43
CA ALA A 5 -9.93 -1.22 35.63
C ALA A 5 -9.62 -2.55 34.91
N SER A 6 -10.59 -3.16 34.22
CA SER A 6 -10.33 -4.39 33.48
C SER A 6 -9.36 -4.12 32.30
N PRO A 7 -8.43 -5.04 31.99
CA PRO A 7 -7.52 -4.91 30.85
C PRO A 7 -8.25 -4.73 29.51
N GLU A 8 -9.44 -5.34 29.35
CA GLU A 8 -10.26 -5.19 28.15
C GLU A 8 -10.83 -3.78 28.01
N VAL A 9 -11.31 -3.18 29.12
CA VAL A 9 -11.83 -1.81 29.12
C VAL A 9 -10.70 -0.81 28.85
N ALA A 10 -9.52 -1.01 29.46
CA ALA A 10 -8.35 -0.17 29.20
C ALA A 10 -7.90 -0.22 27.73
N SER A 11 -7.88 -1.42 27.13
CA SER A 11 -7.54 -1.62 25.71
C SER A 11 -8.55 -0.96 24.78
N LEU A 12 -9.85 -1.07 25.09
CA LEU A 12 -10.90 -0.41 24.32
C LEU A 12 -10.80 1.12 24.41
N VAL A 13 -10.56 1.68 25.60
CA VAL A 13 -10.36 3.13 25.78
C VAL A 13 -9.15 3.61 25.00
N ALA A 14 -8.03 2.89 25.05
CA ALA A 14 -6.82 3.22 24.30
C ALA A 14 -7.05 3.18 22.78
N LEU A 15 -7.77 2.18 22.28
CA LEU A 15 -8.15 2.07 20.87
C LEU A 15 -9.03 3.25 20.43
N VAL A 16 -10.08 3.58 21.20
CA VAL A 16 -10.99 4.69 20.90
C VAL A 16 -10.23 6.02 20.93
N ALA A 17 -9.36 6.25 21.93
CA ALA A 17 -8.55 7.46 22.01
C ALA A 17 -7.56 7.56 20.82
N THR A 18 -6.95 6.45 20.41
CA THR A 18 -6.06 6.41 19.24
C THR A 18 -6.80 6.72 17.96
N ILE A 19 -7.97 6.12 17.74
CA ILE A 19 -8.83 6.40 16.57
C ILE A 19 -9.27 7.87 16.57
N ALA A 20 -9.67 8.40 17.73
CA ALA A 20 -10.08 9.80 17.86
C ALA A 20 -8.92 10.77 17.58
N LEU A 21 -7.71 10.48 18.07
CA LEU A 21 -6.51 11.27 17.81
C LEU A 21 -6.12 11.23 16.32
N LEU A 22 -6.17 10.06 15.70
CA LEU A 22 -5.93 9.91 14.25
C LEU A 22 -6.95 10.70 13.44
N ALA A 23 -8.24 10.59 13.77
CA ALA A 23 -9.29 11.35 13.09
C ALA A 23 -9.11 12.86 13.27
N TRP A 24 -8.70 13.31 14.46
CA TRP A 24 -8.37 14.71 14.71
C TRP A 24 -7.15 15.15 13.89
N ALA A 25 -6.08 14.36 13.86
CA ALA A 25 -4.85 14.68 13.12
C ALA A 25 -5.11 14.78 11.61
N VAL A 26 -5.90 13.84 11.06
CA VAL A 26 -6.40 13.89 9.67
C VAL A 26 -7.18 15.18 9.43
N ARG A 27 -8.19 15.48 10.27
CA ARG A 27 -9.04 16.67 10.12
C ARG A 27 -8.26 17.99 10.24
N ARG A 28 -7.19 18.00 11.03
CA ARG A 28 -6.32 19.18 11.20
C ARG A 28 -5.25 19.29 10.12
N GLY A 29 -5.20 18.37 9.17
CA GLY A 29 -4.18 18.35 8.12
C GLY A 29 -2.78 18.01 8.62
N VAL A 30 -2.64 17.53 9.87
CA VAL A 30 -1.33 17.17 10.45
C VAL A 30 -0.66 16.08 9.64
N LEU A 31 -1.44 15.11 9.14
CA LEU A 31 -0.90 14.03 8.30
C LEU A 31 -0.61 14.45 6.85
N ALA A 32 -1.04 15.65 6.44
CA ALA A 32 -0.73 16.23 5.14
C ALA A 32 0.45 17.22 5.22
N ASP A 33 1.01 17.45 6.42
CA ASP A 33 2.23 18.23 6.58
C ASP A 33 3.41 17.50 5.91
N PRO A 34 4.21 18.16 5.03
CA PRO A 34 5.29 17.50 4.30
C PRO A 34 6.35 16.84 5.19
N GLN A 35 6.64 17.41 6.37
CA GLN A 35 7.60 16.83 7.30
C GLN A 35 7.04 15.55 7.93
N VAL A 36 5.75 15.58 8.30
CA VAL A 36 5.04 14.41 8.81
C VAL A 36 4.97 13.33 7.73
N GLU A 37 4.61 13.68 6.49
CA GLU A 37 4.54 12.72 5.38
C GLU A 37 5.88 12.05 5.08
N ALA A 38 6.99 12.81 5.14
CA ALA A 38 8.33 12.27 4.94
C ALA A 38 8.69 11.25 6.03
N VAL A 39 8.28 11.50 7.28
CA VAL A 39 8.43 10.53 8.37
C VAL A 39 7.52 9.34 8.14
N LEU A 40 6.25 9.56 7.78
CA LEU A 40 5.29 8.48 7.54
C LEU A 40 5.76 7.54 6.44
N GLY A 41 6.26 8.00 5.29
CA GLY A 41 6.80 7.10 4.25
C GLY A 41 7.85 6.11 4.78
N ARG A 42 8.67 6.56 5.74
CA ARG A 42 9.75 5.77 6.34
C ARG A 42 9.29 4.90 7.52
N THR A 43 8.33 5.36 8.32
CA THR A 43 7.93 4.69 9.57
C THR A 43 6.58 3.99 9.47
N TRP A 44 5.80 4.24 8.41
CA TRP A 44 4.50 3.61 8.22
C TRP A 44 4.66 2.09 8.24
N PRO A 45 3.79 1.37 8.96
CA PRO A 45 3.91 -0.06 9.12
C PRO A 45 3.81 -0.74 7.76
N ASP A 46 4.78 -1.61 7.46
CA ASP A 46 4.79 -2.40 6.23
C ASP A 46 4.08 -3.73 6.44
N LEU A 47 2.77 -3.75 6.26
CA LEU A 47 1.95 -4.92 6.61
C LEU A 47 1.80 -5.91 5.45
N TRP A 48 2.69 -5.84 4.44
CA TRP A 48 2.66 -6.75 3.29
C TRP A 48 2.76 -8.22 3.72
N PHE A 49 3.56 -8.54 4.73
CA PHE A 49 3.73 -9.91 5.21
C PHE A 49 2.43 -10.45 5.84
N VAL A 50 1.72 -9.61 6.60
CA VAL A 50 0.40 -9.95 7.15
C VAL A 50 -0.57 -10.24 6.02
N ARG A 51 -0.63 -9.36 5.01
CA ARG A 51 -1.51 -9.58 3.85
C ARG A 51 -1.15 -10.88 3.13
N ARG A 52 0.13 -11.08 2.81
CA ARG A 52 0.62 -12.27 2.11
C ARG A 52 0.23 -13.57 2.84
N ASP A 53 0.27 -13.57 4.16
CA ASP A 53 0.01 -14.78 4.95
C ASP A 53 -1.48 -14.98 5.28
N VAL A 54 -2.24 -13.89 5.43
CA VAL A 54 -3.66 -13.91 5.83
C VAL A 54 -4.59 -13.98 4.63
N PHE A 55 -4.36 -13.16 3.60
CA PHE A 55 -5.30 -12.96 2.50
C PHE A 55 -5.55 -14.24 1.67
N PRO A 56 -4.53 -15.03 1.29
CA PRO A 56 -4.76 -16.31 0.60
C PRO A 56 -5.55 -17.31 1.45
N ARG A 57 -5.46 -17.26 2.79
CA ARG A 57 -6.27 -18.09 3.69
C ARG A 57 -7.72 -17.64 3.71
N LEU A 58 -7.94 -16.32 3.76
CA LEU A 58 -9.28 -15.73 3.70
C LEU A 58 -9.96 -16.00 2.34
N GLU A 59 -9.24 -15.87 1.22
CA GLU A 59 -9.78 -16.14 -0.12
C GLU A 59 -10.27 -17.59 -0.24
N ARG A 60 -9.46 -18.56 0.23
CA ARG A 60 -9.86 -19.97 0.24
C ARG A 60 -11.10 -20.25 1.10
N ARG A 61 -11.31 -19.46 2.17
CA ARG A 61 -12.46 -19.61 3.07
C ARG A 61 -13.70 -18.88 2.58
N PHE A 62 -13.50 -17.76 1.88
CA PHE A 62 -14.53 -16.81 1.42
C PHE A 62 -14.18 -16.29 0.00
N PRO A 63 -14.46 -17.08 -1.06
CA PRO A 63 -14.00 -16.81 -2.44
C PRO A 63 -14.78 -15.70 -3.17
N ILE A 64 -15.22 -14.68 -2.44
CA ILE A 64 -16.09 -13.59 -2.92
C ILE A 64 -15.32 -12.26 -2.96
N ALA A 65 -14.19 -12.17 -2.25
CA ALA A 65 -13.57 -10.90 -1.91
C ALA A 65 -12.34 -10.53 -2.77
N LYS A 66 -11.87 -11.40 -3.67
CA LYS A 66 -10.72 -11.15 -4.56
C LYS A 66 -9.50 -10.64 -3.80
N PHE A 67 -9.17 -11.29 -2.69
CA PHE A 67 -8.01 -10.97 -1.86
C PHE A 67 -6.69 -11.35 -2.53
N GLU A 68 -6.73 -12.24 -3.52
CA GLU A 68 -5.58 -12.65 -4.35
C GLU A 68 -5.91 -12.49 -5.85
N LEU A 69 -4.97 -11.96 -6.63
CA LEU A 69 -5.10 -11.76 -8.08
C LEU A 69 -3.82 -12.16 -8.82
N PRO A 70 -3.89 -12.61 -10.09
CA PRO A 70 -2.69 -12.73 -10.91
C PRO A 70 -2.13 -11.34 -11.28
N VAL A 71 -0.83 -11.26 -11.52
CA VAL A 71 -0.21 -10.16 -12.25
C VAL A 71 -0.60 -10.28 -13.73
N HIS A 72 -0.91 -9.15 -14.36
CA HIS A 72 -1.14 -9.07 -15.79
C HIS A 72 0.17 -8.68 -16.49
N ASP A 73 0.50 -9.27 -17.64
CA ASP A 73 1.80 -9.07 -18.33
C ASP A 73 2.11 -7.58 -18.59
N ALA A 74 1.10 -6.82 -19.01
CA ALA A 74 1.19 -5.37 -19.19
C ALA A 74 1.65 -4.57 -17.95
N GLU A 75 1.54 -5.13 -16.74
CA GLU A 75 2.00 -4.50 -15.50
C GLU A 75 3.50 -4.71 -15.25
N LEU A 76 4.15 -5.63 -15.96
CA LEU A 76 5.56 -5.92 -15.73
C LEU A 76 6.40 -4.70 -16.10
N VAL A 77 7.22 -4.28 -15.13
CA VAL A 77 8.19 -3.19 -15.31
C VAL A 77 9.52 -3.75 -15.77
N GLY A 78 9.95 -4.85 -15.16
CA GLY A 78 11.25 -5.48 -15.41
C GLY A 78 11.71 -6.30 -14.21
N THR A 79 12.97 -6.70 -14.25
CA THR A 79 13.65 -7.43 -13.17
C THR A 79 14.88 -6.65 -12.75
N LEU A 80 15.11 -6.59 -11.44
CA LEU A 80 16.27 -5.99 -10.80
C LEU A 80 17.17 -7.10 -10.24
N ASP A 81 18.48 -6.89 -10.30
CA ASP A 81 19.47 -7.82 -9.74
C ASP A 81 19.58 -7.73 -8.20
N GLU A 82 18.90 -6.75 -7.59
CA GLU A 82 18.88 -6.57 -6.15
C GLU A 82 17.79 -7.40 -5.43
N PRO A 83 18.07 -7.87 -4.20
CA PRO A 83 17.09 -8.58 -3.41
C PRO A 83 15.94 -7.67 -2.98
N PRO A 84 14.73 -8.23 -2.76
CA PRO A 84 13.56 -7.41 -2.43
C PRO A 84 13.74 -6.53 -1.19
N SER A 85 14.53 -6.93 -0.18
CA SER A 85 14.83 -6.06 0.97
C SER A 85 15.46 -4.74 0.56
N VAL A 86 16.45 -4.76 -0.33
CA VAL A 86 17.14 -3.56 -0.81
C VAL A 86 16.18 -2.68 -1.62
N VAL A 87 15.38 -3.29 -2.50
CA VAL A 87 14.38 -2.56 -3.30
C VAL A 87 13.35 -1.87 -2.40
N ARG A 88 12.88 -2.55 -1.36
CA ARG A 88 11.96 -1.97 -0.36
C ARG A 88 12.57 -0.79 0.38
N ASP A 89 13.80 -0.94 0.88
CA ASP A 89 14.46 0.10 1.66
C ASP A 89 14.68 1.37 0.83
N ARG A 90 15.12 1.23 -0.43
CA ARG A 90 15.32 2.39 -1.32
C ARG A 90 14.01 3.04 -1.74
N LEU A 91 12.96 2.26 -2.05
CA LEU A 91 11.64 2.81 -2.34
C LEU A 91 11.08 3.61 -1.16
N ARG A 92 11.21 3.11 0.07
CA ARG A 92 10.77 3.81 1.29
C ARG A 92 11.56 5.08 1.59
N ALA A 93 12.76 5.22 1.03
CA ALA A 93 13.56 6.42 1.18
C ALA A 93 13.06 7.58 0.29
N LEU A 94 12.31 7.27 -0.78
CA LEU A 94 11.76 8.27 -1.69
C LEU A 94 10.59 9.04 -1.05
N SER A 95 10.51 10.32 -1.38
CA SER A 95 9.37 11.17 -1.00
C SER A 95 8.07 10.64 -1.61
N HIS A 96 7.00 10.70 -0.82
CA HIS A 96 5.65 10.30 -1.21
C HIS A 96 5.49 8.84 -1.64
N VAL A 97 6.43 7.97 -1.28
CA VAL A 97 6.29 6.52 -1.39
C VAL A 97 5.93 5.96 -0.03
N TYR A 98 4.84 5.20 0.01
CA TYR A 98 4.30 4.62 1.25
C TYR A 98 4.06 3.13 1.06
N PRO A 99 4.19 2.30 2.11
CA PRO A 99 3.66 0.94 2.09
C PRO A 99 2.16 0.94 1.73
N ASN A 100 1.79 0.12 0.75
CA ASN A 100 0.41 0.00 0.30
C ASN A 100 -0.27 -1.20 0.98
N ASN A 101 -0.81 -0.94 2.17
CA ASN A 101 -1.48 -1.94 3.02
C ASN A 101 -2.94 -2.20 2.61
N CYS A 102 -3.53 -1.41 1.72
CA CYS A 102 -4.92 -1.53 1.32
C CYS A 102 -5.01 -2.02 -0.13
N ALA A 103 -4.53 -3.23 -0.39
CA ALA A 103 -4.59 -3.83 -1.71
C ALA A 103 -4.68 -5.35 -1.63
N ALA A 104 -5.33 -5.97 -2.62
CA ALA A 104 -5.25 -7.42 -2.84
C ALA A 104 -3.80 -7.85 -3.04
N VAL A 105 -3.45 -9.06 -2.62
CA VAL A 105 -2.14 -9.69 -2.85
C VAL A 105 -2.06 -10.15 -4.30
N LYS A 106 -0.92 -9.94 -4.97
CA LYS A 106 -0.72 -10.48 -6.33
C LYS A 106 0.20 -11.68 -6.37
N ARG A 107 0.03 -12.47 -7.43
CA ARG A 107 0.86 -13.64 -7.77
C ARG A 107 1.45 -13.48 -9.17
N LEU A 108 2.75 -13.71 -9.28
CA LEU A 108 3.50 -13.75 -10.54
C LEU A 108 4.18 -15.12 -10.65
N ASP A 109 3.81 -15.91 -11.66
CA ASP A 109 4.38 -17.25 -11.91
C ASP A 109 4.41 -18.15 -10.66
N GLY A 110 3.29 -18.22 -9.94
CA GLY A 110 3.21 -19.00 -8.71
C GLY A 110 3.77 -18.31 -7.45
N ARG A 111 4.53 -17.22 -7.59
CA ARG A 111 5.19 -16.50 -6.47
C ARG A 111 4.31 -15.36 -5.97
N LEU A 112 4.17 -15.24 -4.66
CA LEU A 112 3.44 -14.14 -4.03
C LEU A 112 4.30 -12.89 -3.93
N GLU A 113 3.65 -11.72 -3.98
CA GLU A 113 4.34 -10.45 -3.75
C GLU A 113 5.02 -10.42 -2.37
N CYS A 114 6.22 -9.82 -2.32
CA CYS A 114 7.04 -9.64 -1.12
C CYS A 114 7.26 -8.16 -0.75
N GLY A 115 6.58 -7.25 -1.45
CA GLY A 115 6.59 -5.82 -1.19
C GLY A 115 5.48 -5.13 -1.99
N SER A 116 4.91 -4.06 -1.42
CA SER A 116 3.76 -3.35 -1.99
C SER A 116 3.84 -1.88 -1.59
N TYR A 117 4.05 -1.00 -2.58
CA TYR A 117 4.32 0.42 -2.37
C TYR A 117 3.42 1.26 -3.24
N ALA A 118 2.96 2.39 -2.72
CA ALA A 118 2.16 3.36 -3.46
C ALA A 118 2.91 4.68 -3.48
N HIS A 119 3.27 5.15 -4.68
CA HIS A 119 3.70 6.52 -4.88
C HIS A 119 2.49 7.42 -5.12
N ARG A 120 2.34 8.46 -4.29
CA ARG A 120 1.21 9.41 -4.33
C ARG A 120 1.75 10.85 -4.39
N PRO A 121 1.93 11.43 -5.59
CA PRO A 121 2.55 12.75 -5.74
C PRO A 121 1.83 13.89 -5.02
N GLN A 122 0.54 13.72 -4.69
CA GLN A 122 -0.28 14.68 -3.95
C GLN A 122 -0.31 14.42 -2.44
N GLY A 123 0.58 13.57 -1.93
CA GLY A 123 0.61 13.16 -0.53
C GLY A 123 -0.24 11.93 -0.21
N LEU A 124 -0.34 11.59 1.06
CA LEU A 124 -0.90 10.32 1.55
C LEU A 124 -2.36 10.09 1.10
N PHE A 125 -3.16 11.15 1.03
CA PHE A 125 -4.58 11.13 0.63
C PHE A 125 -4.81 11.48 -0.85
N GLY A 126 -3.74 11.51 -1.64
CA GLY A 126 -3.81 11.81 -3.07
C GLY A 126 -4.77 10.88 -3.84
N SER A 127 -5.48 11.44 -4.82
CA SER A 127 -6.53 10.73 -5.56
C SER A 127 -6.05 9.57 -6.43
N LEU A 128 -4.78 9.61 -6.86
CA LEU A 128 -4.17 8.61 -7.72
C LEU A 128 -2.88 8.09 -7.08
N GLN A 129 -2.60 6.82 -7.30
CA GLN A 129 -1.36 6.17 -6.89
C GLN A 129 -0.75 5.38 -8.05
N THR A 130 0.58 5.34 -8.09
CA THR A 130 1.31 4.30 -8.81
C THR A 130 1.60 3.19 -7.81
N HIS A 131 0.95 2.04 -7.99
CA HIS A 131 1.15 0.86 -7.15
C HIS A 131 2.30 0.04 -7.72
N ILE A 132 3.38 -0.09 -6.96
CA ILE A 132 4.56 -0.91 -7.27
C ILE A 132 4.50 -2.16 -6.39
N ARG A 133 4.69 -3.33 -7.00
CA ARG A 133 4.69 -4.63 -6.34
C ARG A 133 5.98 -5.36 -6.67
N LEU A 134 6.52 -6.02 -5.65
CA LEU A 134 7.81 -6.71 -5.73
C LEU A 134 7.59 -8.21 -5.60
N PHE A 135 8.31 -8.99 -6.39
CA PHE A 135 8.26 -10.45 -6.39
C PHE A 135 9.69 -10.99 -6.35
N PRO A 136 10.01 -11.95 -5.48
CA PRO A 136 11.35 -12.54 -5.46
C PRO A 136 11.59 -13.33 -6.76
N THR A 137 12.79 -13.25 -7.33
CA THR A 137 13.22 -14.15 -8.41
C THR A 137 14.01 -15.33 -7.87
N GLY A 138 14.17 -16.38 -8.68
CA GLY A 138 14.84 -17.61 -8.27
C GLY A 138 16.35 -17.45 -8.04
N ASP A 139 16.94 -16.42 -8.63
CA ASP A 139 18.36 -16.03 -8.55
C ASP A 139 18.64 -14.98 -7.46
N GLY A 140 17.63 -14.60 -6.67
CA GLY A 140 17.79 -13.66 -5.55
C GLY A 140 17.53 -12.20 -5.88
N GLY A 141 17.22 -11.87 -7.14
CA GLY A 141 16.76 -10.55 -7.58
C GLY A 141 15.27 -10.27 -7.28
N THR A 142 14.73 -9.24 -7.95
CA THR A 142 13.36 -8.76 -7.76
C THR A 142 12.68 -8.47 -9.09
N ALA A 143 11.62 -9.21 -9.40
CA ALA A 143 10.70 -8.85 -10.47
C ALA A 143 9.73 -7.76 -9.97
N VAL A 144 9.47 -6.76 -10.81
CA VAL A 144 8.63 -5.61 -10.47
C VAL A 144 7.42 -5.58 -11.39
N ALA A 145 6.24 -5.42 -10.79
CA ALA A 145 5.02 -5.09 -11.51
C ALA A 145 4.43 -3.77 -10.99
N ALA A 146 3.82 -2.99 -11.86
CA ALA A 146 3.18 -1.75 -11.48
C ALA A 146 1.97 -1.39 -12.34
N HIS A 147 1.05 -0.67 -11.72
CA HIS A 147 -0.10 -0.07 -12.40
C HIS A 147 -0.45 1.26 -11.74
N ARG A 148 -1.11 2.15 -12.49
CA ARG A 148 -1.70 3.38 -11.94
C ARG A 148 -3.18 3.16 -11.68
N GLU A 149 -3.67 3.70 -10.58
CA GLU A 149 -5.06 3.58 -10.17
C GLU A 149 -5.46 4.67 -9.18
N ARG A 150 -6.76 4.74 -8.86
CA ARG A 150 -7.28 5.52 -7.75
C ARG A 150 -6.77 4.98 -6.42
N SER A 151 -6.38 5.89 -5.53
CA SER A 151 -5.94 5.51 -4.19
C SER A 151 -7.14 5.08 -3.32
N PRO A 152 -7.02 3.99 -2.54
CA PRO A 152 -8.04 3.62 -1.56
C PRO A 152 -8.14 4.62 -0.40
N LEU A 153 -7.10 5.45 -0.18
CA LEU A 153 -7.05 6.44 0.91
C LEU A 153 -7.57 7.83 0.52
N ASN A 154 -7.96 8.02 -0.73
CA ASN A 154 -8.44 9.31 -1.21
C ASN A 154 -9.74 9.73 -0.52
N GLY A 155 -9.78 10.99 -0.07
CA GLY A 155 -10.91 11.60 0.63
C GLY A 155 -11.01 11.23 2.10
N LEU A 156 -9.94 10.69 2.72
CA LEU A 156 -9.92 10.41 4.16
C LEU A 156 -10.01 11.67 5.01
N ASP A 157 -9.42 12.75 4.52
CA ASP A 157 -9.51 14.12 5.05
C ASP A 157 -10.91 14.74 4.90
N GLU A 158 -11.67 14.31 3.89
CA GLU A 158 -13.05 14.75 3.65
C GLU A 158 -14.09 13.95 4.47
N GLY A 159 -13.73 12.75 4.92
CA GLY A 159 -14.56 11.91 5.79
C GLY A 159 -14.78 10.48 5.29
N TRP A 160 -15.56 9.71 6.04
CA TRP A 160 -15.68 8.25 5.83
C TRP A 160 -16.42 7.88 4.53
N LEU A 161 -17.44 8.64 4.13
CA LEU A 161 -18.23 8.36 2.91
C LEU A 161 -17.38 8.47 1.62
N PRO A 162 -16.65 9.57 1.35
CA PRO A 162 -15.73 9.66 0.22
C PRO A 162 -14.68 8.54 0.21
N THR A 163 -14.10 8.24 1.38
CA THR A 163 -13.11 7.18 1.55
C THR A 163 -13.66 5.82 1.10
N VAL A 164 -14.85 5.44 1.59
CA VAL A 164 -15.49 4.16 1.24
C VAL A 164 -15.76 4.08 -0.26
N LYS A 165 -16.26 5.16 -0.88
CA LYS A 165 -16.47 5.21 -2.34
C LYS A 165 -15.16 5.03 -3.09
N SER A 166 -14.09 5.68 -2.65
CA SER A 166 -12.77 5.56 -3.26
C SER A 166 -12.20 4.15 -3.14
N ALA A 167 -12.29 3.54 -1.96
CA ALA A 167 -11.88 2.16 -1.72
C ALA A 167 -12.65 1.19 -2.62
N VAL A 168 -13.98 1.34 -2.74
CA VAL A 168 -14.79 0.51 -3.65
C VAL A 168 -14.36 0.69 -5.11
N ALA A 169 -14.14 1.93 -5.55
CA ALA A 169 -13.69 2.21 -6.92
C ALA A 169 -12.30 1.63 -7.22
N HIS A 170 -11.40 1.65 -6.23
CA HIS A 170 -10.08 1.02 -6.25
C HIS A 170 -10.19 -0.50 -6.42
N TYR A 171 -10.94 -1.19 -5.56
CA TYR A 171 -11.11 -2.65 -5.66
C TYR A 171 -11.88 -3.10 -6.91
N ARG A 172 -12.67 -2.23 -7.53
CA ARG A 172 -13.30 -2.48 -8.83
C ARG A 172 -12.35 -2.31 -10.02
N GLY A 173 -11.13 -1.79 -9.82
CA GLY A 173 -10.18 -1.53 -10.90
C GLY A 173 -10.63 -0.44 -11.89
N SER A 174 -11.57 0.43 -11.49
CA SER A 174 -12.24 1.41 -12.39
C SER A 174 -11.32 2.43 -13.07
N THR A 175 -10.08 2.56 -12.56
CA THR A 175 -9.08 3.53 -13.03
C THR A 175 -7.72 2.86 -13.28
N TRP A 176 -7.72 1.53 -13.39
CA TRP A 176 -6.51 0.75 -13.58
C TRP A 176 -5.89 1.06 -14.95
N ASN A 177 -4.60 1.38 -14.96
CA ASN A 177 -3.82 1.70 -16.16
C ASN A 177 -2.39 1.18 -15.97
N ALA A 178 -2.08 0.06 -16.62
CA ALA A 178 -0.75 -0.56 -16.54
C ALA A 178 0.34 0.27 -17.22
N GLU A 179 0.12 0.74 -18.45
CA GLU A 179 1.11 1.50 -19.23
C GLU A 179 1.66 2.72 -18.46
N MET A 180 0.77 3.53 -17.90
CA MET A 180 1.15 4.70 -17.11
C MET A 180 1.77 4.31 -15.76
N GLY A 181 1.34 3.17 -15.20
CA GLY A 181 1.91 2.59 -14.00
C GLY A 181 3.36 2.19 -14.20
N VAL A 182 3.63 1.38 -15.23
CA VAL A 182 4.96 0.93 -15.65
C VAL A 182 5.87 2.12 -15.90
N LYS A 183 5.47 3.05 -16.78
CA LYS A 183 6.28 4.25 -17.07
C LYS A 183 6.71 5.01 -15.82
N ARG A 184 5.78 5.19 -14.87
CA ARG A 184 6.07 5.90 -13.62
C ARG A 184 6.92 5.09 -12.65
N ALA A 185 6.68 3.78 -12.56
CA ALA A 185 7.47 2.89 -11.74
C ALA A 185 8.92 2.84 -12.23
N THR A 186 9.16 2.76 -13.55
CA THR A 186 10.50 2.87 -14.14
C THR A 186 11.21 4.15 -13.68
N SER A 187 10.57 5.32 -13.81
CA SER A 187 11.17 6.58 -13.36
C SER A 187 11.45 6.63 -11.85
N LEU A 188 10.59 6.03 -11.03
CA LEU A 188 10.79 5.95 -9.57
C LEU A 188 11.93 5.01 -9.20
N LEU A 189 12.06 3.88 -9.89
CA LEU A 189 13.14 2.92 -9.65
C LEU A 189 14.49 3.51 -10.07
N GLN A 190 14.54 4.22 -11.19
CA GLN A 190 15.72 4.98 -11.61
C GLN A 190 16.09 6.06 -10.59
N LEU A 191 15.10 6.79 -10.05
CA LEU A 191 15.32 7.76 -8.98
C LEU A 191 15.83 7.09 -7.68
N ALA A 192 15.39 5.87 -7.40
CA ALA A 192 15.90 5.04 -6.31
C ALA A 192 17.29 4.42 -6.59
N GLY A 193 17.89 4.72 -7.75
CA GLY A 193 19.23 4.28 -8.13
C GLY A 193 19.31 2.84 -8.64
N PHE A 194 18.23 2.34 -9.24
CA PHE A 194 18.21 1.04 -9.93
C PHE A 194 18.40 1.23 -11.44
N ASP A 195 19.08 0.27 -12.06
CA ASP A 195 19.12 0.13 -13.52
C ASP A 195 18.01 -0.83 -13.95
N ILE A 196 17.07 -0.36 -14.77
CA ILE A 196 15.86 -1.09 -15.19
C ILE A 196 15.35 -0.62 -16.55
#